data_AF-A0A1B6J986-F1
#
_entry.id   AF-A0A1B6J986-F1
#
_cell.length_a   1.000
_cell.length_b   1.000
_cell.length_c   1.000
_cell.angle_alpha   90.00
_cell.angle_beta   90.00
_cell.angle_gamma   90.00
#
_symmetry.space_group_name_H-M   'P 1'
#
loop_
_entity.id
_entity.type
_entity.pdbx_description
1 polymer ?
#
loop_
_entity_poly.entity_id
_entity_poly.type
_entity_poly.pdbx_seq_one_letter_code
_entity_poly.pdbx_strand_id
1 'polypeptide(L)'
;MLSRSLTFHLLFFTPGTRVRASSKEFDLEQKIDLEIKMREGTTKLLAACRHQTQTLEAAKNLLTSNERMSAYMAELQRRKRELPPRSLGSGCKARVCLSDLRMPLIWRDTDHFKNKGDYRRFAVFCLARIGTEVYDTTLLCPVDRSLTDLTFPDVMVFNQIPADFTFQLEVYSHILQDDLSIASTPRKIKKTIHSSISRTVGKKLAASLRDELNSGKIGPHFELMASARLTLDDVHDNIHTYDLKLESPEVRSHQLPLFGHFCCRIAAQPDCMGGEVAGGPLWAWGDIQPAWARLQGFNLQLWASRETWLQ
;
A
#
# COMPACT_ATOMS: atom_id res chain seq x y z
N MET A 1 21.35 -78.41 5.67
CA MET A 1 20.40 -77.33 6.03
C MET A 1 21.20 -76.11 6.43
N LEU A 2 21.29 -75.09 5.58
CA LEU A 2 21.77 -73.76 5.97
C LEU A 2 20.92 -72.70 5.28
N SER A 3 20.38 -71.82 6.11
CA SER A 3 19.34 -70.84 5.82
C SER A 3 19.90 -69.60 5.14
N ARG A 4 19.10 -69.02 4.24
CA ARG A 4 19.36 -67.79 3.49
C ARG A 4 19.14 -66.57 4.40
N SER A 5 20.08 -65.62 4.41
CA SER A 5 19.86 -64.28 4.96
C SER A 5 19.82 -63.27 3.81
N LEU A 6 18.71 -62.53 3.74
CA LEU A 6 18.37 -61.56 2.70
C LEU A 6 18.79 -60.17 3.18
N THR A 7 19.73 -59.53 2.50
CA THR A 7 20.22 -58.19 2.82
C THR A 7 19.20 -57.14 2.39
N PHE A 8 18.58 -56.44 3.36
CA PHE A 8 17.77 -55.25 3.10
C PHE A 8 18.66 -54.01 2.99
N HIS A 9 18.66 -53.36 1.83
CA HIS A 9 19.25 -52.05 1.62
C HIS A 9 18.40 -50.99 2.35
N LEU A 10 18.93 -50.42 3.43
CA LEU A 10 18.36 -49.23 4.06
C LEU A 10 18.68 -48.02 3.16
N LEU A 11 17.68 -47.51 2.43
CA LEU A 11 17.75 -46.21 1.79
C LEU A 11 17.74 -45.14 2.89
N PHE A 12 18.86 -44.44 3.04
CA PHE A 12 18.95 -43.21 3.82
C PHE A 12 17.96 -42.19 3.24
N PHE A 13 16.84 -42.00 3.92
CA PHE A 13 16.03 -40.78 3.79
C PHE A 13 16.86 -39.64 4.39
N THR A 14 17.51 -38.85 3.54
CA THR A 14 17.98 -37.53 3.95
C THR A 14 16.73 -36.70 4.25
N PRO A 15 16.57 -36.15 5.47
CA PRO A 15 15.50 -35.21 5.70
C PRO A 15 15.84 -33.96 4.89
N GLY A 16 15.15 -33.84 3.75
CA GLY A 16 15.15 -32.62 2.96
C GLY A 16 14.88 -31.45 3.90
N THR A 17 15.76 -30.47 3.81
CA THR A 17 15.65 -29.15 4.43
C THR A 17 14.24 -28.62 4.23
N ARG A 18 13.39 -28.84 5.22
CA ARG A 18 12.15 -28.09 5.36
C ARG A 18 12.60 -26.68 5.74
N VAL A 19 12.84 -25.86 4.73
CA VAL A 19 12.98 -24.41 4.88
C VAL A 19 11.73 -24.00 5.62
N ARG A 20 11.87 -23.76 6.92
CA ARG A 20 10.80 -23.20 7.74
C ARG A 20 10.54 -21.84 7.10
N ALA A 21 9.45 -21.74 6.34
CA ALA A 21 9.01 -20.46 5.79
C ALA A 21 9.15 -19.45 6.93
N SER A 22 9.87 -18.35 6.67
CA SER A 22 10.07 -17.33 7.70
C SER A 22 8.68 -16.92 8.19
N SER A 23 8.47 -16.72 9.49
CA SER A 23 7.14 -16.36 10.04
C SER A 23 6.50 -15.22 9.23
N LYS A 24 7.33 -14.27 8.77
CA LYS A 24 6.90 -13.14 7.97
C LYS A 24 6.54 -13.46 6.52
N GLU A 25 6.99 -14.57 5.94
CA GLU A 25 6.54 -15.07 4.63
C GLU A 25 5.14 -15.67 4.73
N PHE A 26 4.91 -16.46 5.78
CA PHE A 26 3.58 -17.00 6.09
C PHE A 26 2.56 -15.87 6.33
N ASP A 27 2.96 -14.82 7.05
CA ASP A 27 2.12 -13.63 7.24
C ASP A 27 1.76 -12.95 5.90
N LEU A 28 2.69 -12.86 4.95
CA LEU A 28 2.43 -12.29 3.62
C LEU A 28 1.50 -13.19 2.78
N GLU A 29 1.68 -14.51 2.85
CA GLU A 29 0.80 -15.46 2.17
C GLU A 29 -0.64 -15.35 2.69
N GLN A 30 -0.84 -15.23 4.01
CA GLN A 30 -2.17 -14.98 4.58
C GLN A 30 -2.77 -13.64 4.14
N LYS A 31 -1.97 -12.57 4.09
CA LYS A 31 -2.42 -11.26 3.59
C LYS A 31 -2.87 -11.36 2.12
N ILE A 32 -2.15 -12.11 1.29
CA ILE A 32 -2.54 -12.36 -0.11
C ILE A 32 -3.86 -13.14 -0.18
N ASP A 33 -4.02 -14.21 0.59
CA ASP A 33 -5.26 -15.01 0.61
C ASP A 33 -6.46 -14.18 1.05
N LEU A 34 -6.27 -13.25 2.00
CA LEU A 34 -7.29 -12.30 2.40
C LEU A 34 -7.68 -11.38 1.24
N GLU A 35 -6.71 -10.78 0.54
CA GLU A 35 -6.98 -9.89 -0.59
C GLU A 35 -7.69 -10.62 -1.75
N ILE A 36 -7.36 -11.89 -2.01
CA ILE A 36 -8.08 -12.72 -3.00
C ILE A 36 -9.58 -12.79 -2.65
N LYS A 37 -9.90 -13.08 -1.38
CA LYS A 37 -11.29 -13.14 -0.90
C LYS A 37 -11.99 -11.78 -0.98
N MET A 38 -11.28 -10.71 -0.62
CA MET A 38 -11.78 -9.33 -0.72
C MET A 38 -12.12 -8.97 -2.17
N ARG A 39 -11.24 -9.32 -3.11
CA ARG A 39 -11.43 -9.11 -4.54
C ARG A 39 -12.65 -9.87 -5.06
N GLU A 40 -12.80 -11.14 -4.71
CA GLU A 40 -13.96 -11.96 -5.09
C GLU A 40 -15.27 -11.40 -4.54
N GLY A 41 -15.28 -10.98 -3.27
CA GLY A 41 -16.44 -10.34 -2.63
C GLY A 41 -16.81 -9.02 -3.30
N THR A 42 -15.83 -8.16 -3.55
CA THR A 42 -16.02 -6.86 -4.20
C THR A 42 -16.50 -6.99 -5.64
N THR A 43 -16.01 -8.00 -6.37
CA THR A 43 -16.46 -8.31 -7.73
C THR A 43 -17.94 -8.72 -7.76
N LYS A 44 -18.38 -9.54 -6.80
CA LYS A 44 -19.80 -9.91 -6.66
C LYS A 44 -20.66 -8.70 -6.28
N LEU A 45 -20.15 -7.84 -5.40
CA LEU A 45 -20.81 -6.59 -5.03
C LEU A 45 -20.99 -5.67 -6.23
N LEU A 46 -19.93 -5.44 -7.02
CA LEU A 46 -19.96 -4.64 -8.25
C LEU A 46 -21.00 -5.16 -9.25
N ALA A 47 -21.14 -6.48 -9.38
CA ALA A 47 -22.15 -7.08 -10.27
C ALA A 47 -23.60 -6.89 -9.76
N ALA A 48 -23.78 -6.66 -8.45
CA ALA A 48 -25.08 -6.44 -7.83
C ALA A 48 -25.45 -4.96 -7.65
N CYS A 49 -24.45 -4.06 -7.61
CA CYS A 49 -24.65 -2.63 -7.42
C CYS A 49 -25.50 -2.02 -8.54
N ARG A 50 -26.47 -1.18 -8.14
CA ARG A 50 -27.31 -0.40 -9.06
C ARG A 50 -27.11 1.10 -8.93
N HIS A 51 -26.58 1.55 -7.78
CA HIS A 51 -26.34 2.96 -7.49
C HIS A 51 -24.90 3.35 -7.81
N GLN A 52 -24.72 4.46 -8.52
CA GLN A 52 -23.41 4.94 -8.98
C GLN A 52 -22.39 5.08 -7.84
N THR A 53 -22.77 5.68 -6.72
CA THR A 53 -21.89 5.84 -5.55
C THR A 53 -21.38 4.50 -5.01
N GLN A 54 -22.27 3.50 -4.88
CA GLN A 54 -21.89 2.17 -4.40
C GLN A 54 -20.94 1.48 -5.38
N THR A 55 -21.22 1.62 -6.68
CA THR A 55 -20.38 1.07 -7.75
C THR A 55 -18.99 1.72 -7.77
N LEU A 56 -18.89 3.04 -7.55
CA LEU A 56 -17.63 3.77 -7.48
C LEU A 56 -16.81 3.37 -6.25
N GLU A 57 -17.42 3.28 -5.07
CA GLU A 57 -16.75 2.81 -3.86
C GLU A 57 -16.26 1.36 -3.99
N ALA A 58 -17.08 0.48 -4.58
CA ALA A 58 -16.68 -0.89 -4.81
C ALA A 58 -15.53 -0.98 -5.85
N ALA A 59 -15.52 -0.12 -6.88
CA ALA A 59 -14.41 -0.06 -7.83
C ALA A 59 -13.12 0.49 -7.19
N LYS A 60 -13.23 1.52 -6.33
CA LYS A 60 -12.11 2.01 -5.51
C LYS A 60 -11.52 0.89 -4.66
N ASN A 61 -12.36 0.17 -3.90
CA ASN A 61 -11.92 -0.92 -3.04
C ASN A 61 -11.26 -2.06 -3.82
N LEU A 62 -11.77 -2.37 -5.02
CA LEU A 62 -11.18 -3.37 -5.91
C LEU A 62 -9.77 -2.94 -6.34
N LEU A 63 -9.60 -1.68 -6.74
CA LEU A 63 -8.31 -1.11 -7.11
C LEU A 63 -7.33 -1.16 -5.93
N THR A 64 -7.73 -0.69 -4.75
CA THR A 64 -6.88 -0.74 -3.55
C THR A 64 -6.46 -2.17 -3.18
N SER A 65 -7.38 -3.14 -3.26
CA SER A 65 -7.09 -4.56 -3.02
C SER A 65 -6.07 -5.11 -4.02
N ASN A 66 -6.17 -4.71 -5.29
CA ASN A 66 -5.22 -5.10 -6.33
C ASN A 66 -3.81 -4.54 -6.06
N GLU A 67 -3.71 -3.29 -5.60
CA GLU A 67 -2.43 -2.67 -5.24
C GLU A 67 -1.81 -3.31 -3.99
N ARG A 68 -2.61 -3.58 -2.94
CA ARG A 68 -2.17 -4.33 -1.76
C ARG A 68 -1.60 -5.69 -2.13
N MET A 69 -2.35 -6.46 -2.93
CA MET A 69 -1.90 -7.78 -3.34
C MET A 69 -0.63 -7.71 -4.20
N SER A 70 -0.51 -6.72 -5.09
CA SER A 70 0.70 -6.48 -5.88
C SER A 70 1.91 -6.17 -5.00
N ALA A 71 1.75 -5.34 -3.97
CA ALA A 71 2.80 -5.03 -3.00
C ALA A 71 3.22 -6.27 -2.19
N TYR A 72 2.27 -7.06 -1.68
CA TYR A 72 2.57 -8.30 -0.94
C TYR A 72 3.27 -9.33 -1.81
N MET A 73 2.81 -9.53 -3.05
CA MET A 73 3.45 -10.44 -3.99
C MET A 73 4.87 -10.00 -4.32
N ALA A 74 5.11 -8.71 -4.56
CA ALA A 74 6.45 -8.19 -4.84
C ALA A 74 7.41 -8.42 -3.66
N GLU A 75 6.96 -8.13 -2.44
CA GLU A 75 7.73 -8.37 -1.22
C GLU A 75 8.05 -9.85 -1.01
N LEU A 76 7.06 -10.73 -1.21
CA LEU A 76 7.24 -12.18 -1.10
C LEU A 76 8.25 -12.70 -2.12
N GLN A 77 8.23 -12.18 -3.35
CA GLN A 77 9.20 -12.54 -4.38
C GLN A 77 10.61 -12.01 -4.06
N ARG A 78 10.73 -10.80 -3.50
CA ARG A 78 12.01 -10.24 -3.06
C ARG A 78 12.67 -11.15 -2.03
N ARG A 79 11.94 -11.55 -0.98
CA ARG A 79 12.45 -12.43 0.08
C ARG A 79 12.84 -13.82 -0.40
N LYS A 80 12.14 -14.36 -1.40
CA LYS A 80 12.50 -15.65 -2.03
C LYS A 80 13.79 -15.58 -2.85
N ARG A 81 14.19 -14.39 -3.32
CA ARG A 81 15.38 -14.17 -4.15
C ARG A 81 16.60 -13.71 -3.36
N GLU A 82 16.40 -12.95 -2.29
CA GLU A 82 17.47 -12.39 -1.48
C GLU A 82 17.79 -13.30 -0.28
N LEU A 83 19.08 -13.61 -0.08
CA LEU A 83 19.54 -14.18 1.18
C LEU A 83 19.26 -13.19 2.32
N PRO A 84 18.92 -13.64 3.55
CA PRO A 84 18.64 -12.73 4.65
C PRO A 84 19.81 -11.75 4.81
N PRO A 85 19.56 -10.43 4.80
CA PRO A 85 20.62 -9.45 4.92
C PRO A 85 21.44 -9.75 6.17
N ARG A 86 22.77 -9.70 6.06
CA ARG A 86 23.66 -9.71 7.23
C ARG A 86 23.20 -8.55 8.10
N SER A 87 22.71 -8.88 9.29
CA SER A 87 22.17 -7.93 10.26
C SER A 87 23.28 -7.00 10.76
N LEU A 88 23.63 -5.96 9.98
CA LEU A 88 23.91 -4.67 10.58
C LEU A 88 22.60 -4.31 11.31
N GLY A 89 22.67 -4.19 12.63
CA GLY A 89 21.51 -4.25 13.54
C GLY A 89 20.28 -3.56 12.97
N SER A 90 19.11 -4.21 13.12
CA SER A 90 17.82 -3.64 12.72
C SER A 90 17.71 -2.25 13.35
N GLY A 91 17.89 -1.20 12.52
CA GLY A 91 17.81 0.18 12.98
C GLY A 91 16.48 0.45 13.67
N CYS A 92 16.43 1.55 14.44
CA CYS A 92 15.18 2.00 15.01
C CYS A 92 14.15 2.21 13.90
N LYS A 93 12.98 1.61 14.08
CA LYS A 93 11.83 1.84 13.21
C LYS A 93 11.00 3.00 13.73
N ALA A 94 10.05 3.44 12.94
CA ALA A 94 9.17 4.54 13.28
C ALA A 94 7.72 4.23 12.91
N ARG A 95 6.83 5.00 13.52
CA ARG A 95 5.51 5.29 12.97
C ARG A 95 5.61 6.51 12.08
N VAL A 96 5.12 6.41 10.85
CA VAL A 96 5.03 7.54 9.92
C VAL A 96 3.56 7.86 9.73
N CYS A 97 3.20 9.14 9.80
CA CYS A 97 1.85 9.63 9.72
C CYS A 97 1.72 10.60 8.56
N LEU A 98 0.71 10.38 7.69
CA LEU A 98 0.27 11.34 6.70
C LEU A 98 -1.02 12.02 7.19
N SER A 99 -1.05 13.35 7.15
CA SER A 99 -2.25 14.15 7.43
C SER A 99 -2.32 15.39 6.54
N ASP A 100 -3.43 16.12 6.62
CA ASP A 100 -3.61 17.44 6.01
C ASP A 100 -3.45 17.44 4.47
N LEU A 101 -3.90 16.35 3.84
CA LEU A 101 -3.73 16.14 2.41
C LEU A 101 -4.68 17.03 1.60
N ARG A 102 -4.12 17.96 0.83
CA ARG A 102 -4.85 18.89 -0.03
C ARG A 102 -4.19 19.06 -1.39
N MET A 103 -4.97 19.18 -2.46
CA MET A 103 -4.47 19.37 -3.83
C MET A 103 -5.22 20.49 -4.53
N PRO A 104 -4.58 21.62 -4.85
CA PRO A 104 -5.21 22.69 -5.60
C PRO A 104 -5.61 22.24 -7.02
N LEU A 105 -6.76 22.74 -7.47
CA LEU A 105 -7.32 22.53 -8.80
C LEU A 105 -7.22 23.82 -9.64
N ILE A 106 -7.04 23.67 -10.94
CA ILE A 106 -6.98 24.76 -11.92
C ILE A 106 -7.97 24.56 -13.06
N TRP A 107 -9.19 25.06 -12.87
CA TRP A 107 -10.21 25.16 -13.90
C TRP A 107 -9.87 26.32 -14.84
N ARG A 108 -10.15 26.22 -16.15
CA ARG A 108 -9.74 27.27 -17.10
C ARG A 108 -10.69 28.47 -17.00
N ASP A 109 -10.21 29.68 -17.31
CA ASP A 109 -11.02 30.89 -17.23
C ASP A 109 -12.26 30.87 -18.15
N THR A 110 -12.19 30.18 -19.29
CA THR A 110 -13.34 29.91 -20.16
C THR A 110 -14.46 29.14 -19.44
N ASP A 111 -14.12 28.46 -18.35
CA ASP A 111 -15.01 27.60 -17.59
C ASP A 111 -15.76 28.37 -16.48
N HIS A 112 -15.24 29.55 -16.12
CA HIS A 112 -15.82 30.46 -15.12
C HIS A 112 -16.66 31.58 -15.76
N PHE A 113 -16.25 32.10 -16.92
CA PHE A 113 -16.98 33.19 -17.58
C PHE A 113 -18.10 32.67 -18.51
N LYS A 114 -19.33 33.19 -18.31
CA LYS A 114 -20.54 33.03 -19.16
C LYS A 114 -21.34 31.73 -19.05
N ASN A 115 -21.26 30.97 -17.96
CA ASN A 115 -22.06 29.73 -17.75
C ASN A 115 -21.93 28.66 -18.85
N LYS A 116 -20.97 28.79 -19.78
CA LYS A 116 -20.52 27.76 -20.73
C LYS A 116 -19.34 26.98 -20.12
N GLY A 117 -19.49 26.63 -18.85
CA GLY A 117 -18.40 26.17 -18.01
C GLY A 117 -17.91 24.76 -18.31
N ASP A 118 -16.87 24.35 -17.60
CA ASP A 118 -16.51 22.94 -17.49
C ASP A 118 -17.61 22.20 -16.71
N TYR A 119 -18.34 21.32 -17.40
CA TYR A 119 -19.39 20.49 -16.79
C TYR A 119 -18.86 19.13 -16.34
N ARG A 120 -17.55 18.86 -16.50
CA ARG A 120 -16.97 17.59 -16.10
C ARG A 120 -17.06 17.46 -14.59
N ARG A 121 -17.53 16.30 -14.17
CA ARG A 121 -17.55 15.88 -12.77
C ARG A 121 -16.68 14.65 -12.63
N PHE A 122 -15.97 14.56 -11.52
CA PHE A 122 -15.04 13.47 -11.26
C PHE A 122 -15.36 12.79 -9.93
N ALA A 123 -15.03 11.51 -9.84
CA ALA A 123 -14.79 10.84 -8.58
C ALA A 123 -13.28 10.73 -8.39
N VAL A 124 -12.76 11.13 -7.23
CA VAL A 124 -11.31 11.22 -6.98
C VAL A 124 -10.97 10.64 -5.62
N PHE A 125 -9.91 9.84 -5.56
CA PHE A 125 -9.31 9.36 -4.31
C PHE A 125 -7.80 9.23 -4.49
N CYS A 126 -7.08 9.01 -3.39
CA CYS A 126 -5.65 8.79 -3.42
C CYS A 126 -5.27 7.45 -2.77
N LEU A 127 -4.19 6.86 -3.27
CA LEU A 127 -3.48 5.78 -2.60
C LEU A 127 -2.17 6.30 -2.02
N ALA A 128 -1.92 5.94 -0.77
CA ALA A 128 -0.71 6.25 -0.02
C ALA A 128 -0.02 4.95 0.36
N ARG A 129 1.27 4.83 0.03
CA ARG A 129 2.02 3.57 0.16
C ARG A 129 3.40 3.78 0.76
N ILE A 130 3.74 2.94 1.73
CA ILE A 130 5.11 2.74 2.23
C ILE A 130 5.38 1.24 2.31
N GLY A 131 6.26 0.74 1.44
CA GLY A 131 6.56 -0.70 1.36
C GLY A 131 5.30 -1.53 1.05
N THR A 132 4.92 -2.42 1.97
CA THR A 132 3.72 -3.26 1.86
C THR A 132 2.45 -2.63 2.44
N GLU A 133 2.57 -1.51 3.15
CA GLU A 133 1.42 -0.84 3.75
C GLU A 133 0.81 0.12 2.73
N VAL A 134 -0.46 -0.10 2.38
CA VAL A 134 -1.21 0.66 1.36
C VAL A 134 -2.55 1.10 1.95
N TYR A 135 -2.76 2.41 2.01
CA TYR A 135 -3.98 3.05 2.48
C TYR A 135 -4.62 3.85 1.35
N ASP A 136 -5.94 3.89 1.33
CA ASP A 136 -6.74 4.71 0.44
C ASP A 136 -7.43 5.84 1.22
N THR A 137 -7.69 6.96 0.54
CA THR A 137 -8.50 8.05 1.12
C THR A 137 -9.99 7.79 0.97
N THR A 138 -10.77 8.61 1.66
CA THR A 138 -12.19 8.79 1.35
C THR A 138 -12.37 9.19 -0.12
N LEU A 139 -13.42 8.66 -0.77
CA LEU A 139 -13.76 9.00 -2.15
C LEU A 139 -14.45 10.37 -2.20
N LEU A 140 -13.87 11.32 -2.91
CA LEU A 140 -14.51 12.61 -3.19
C LEU A 140 -15.37 12.46 -4.46
N CYS A 141 -16.68 12.66 -4.35
CA CYS A 141 -17.61 12.53 -5.47
C CYS A 141 -18.93 13.28 -5.19
N PRO A 142 -19.39 14.18 -6.08
CA PRO A 142 -18.69 14.67 -7.28
C PRO A 142 -17.63 15.75 -6.95
N VAL A 143 -16.55 15.77 -7.73
CA VAL A 143 -15.59 16.87 -7.82
C VAL A 143 -15.89 17.65 -9.09
N ASP A 144 -16.21 18.93 -8.97
CA ASP A 144 -16.54 19.80 -10.11
C ASP A 144 -15.96 21.21 -9.94
N ARG A 145 -16.23 22.09 -10.89
CA ARG A 145 -15.71 23.47 -10.93
C ARG A 145 -16.06 24.35 -9.72
N SER A 146 -16.94 23.90 -8.82
CA SER A 146 -17.21 24.60 -7.56
C SER A 146 -16.08 24.41 -6.54
N LEU A 147 -15.22 23.39 -6.72
CA LEU A 147 -14.11 23.10 -5.83
C LEU A 147 -12.81 23.73 -6.35
N THR A 148 -12.13 24.47 -5.48
CA THR A 148 -10.77 24.98 -5.74
C THR A 148 -9.69 23.98 -5.35
N ASP A 149 -10.02 23.02 -4.48
CA ASP A 149 -9.09 22.07 -3.92
C ASP A 149 -9.75 20.73 -3.62
N LEU A 150 -9.00 19.65 -3.81
CA LEU A 150 -9.30 18.36 -3.21
C LEU A 150 -8.80 18.38 -1.77
N THR A 151 -9.66 18.11 -0.79
CA THR A 151 -9.28 18.04 0.62
C THR A 151 -9.70 16.70 1.19
N PHE A 152 -8.74 15.94 1.71
CA PHE A 152 -8.99 14.63 2.29
C PHE A 152 -8.84 14.70 3.81
N PRO A 153 -9.87 14.31 4.59
CA PRO A 153 -9.82 14.34 6.06
C PRO A 153 -9.01 13.17 6.66
N ASP A 154 -8.63 12.21 5.83
CA ASP A 154 -8.01 10.96 6.25
C ASP A 154 -6.63 11.20 6.91
N VAL A 155 -6.38 10.48 8.01
CA VAL A 155 -5.08 10.41 8.68
C VAL A 155 -4.58 8.97 8.60
N MET A 156 -3.41 8.78 8.00
CA MET A 156 -2.88 7.45 7.71
C MET A 156 -1.61 7.20 8.51
N VAL A 157 -1.61 6.14 9.33
CA VAL A 157 -0.48 5.79 10.20
C VAL A 157 0.15 4.49 9.74
N PHE A 158 1.37 4.60 9.24
CA PHE A 158 2.22 3.49 8.82
C PHE A 158 3.10 3.06 10.00
N ASN A 159 3.08 1.76 10.32
CA ASN A 159 3.81 1.23 11.47
C ASN A 159 5.05 0.47 11.05
N GLN A 160 6.04 0.41 11.94
CA GLN A 160 7.24 -0.41 11.76
C GLN A 160 8.06 -0.06 10.50
N ILE A 161 8.08 1.23 10.16
CA ILE A 161 8.72 1.78 8.97
C ILE A 161 10.21 2.04 9.25
N PRO A 162 11.13 1.52 8.41
CA PRO A 162 12.56 1.80 8.55
C PRO A 162 12.89 3.23 8.09
N ALA A 163 14.07 3.74 8.48
CA ALA A 163 14.47 5.11 8.16
C ALA A 163 14.73 5.37 6.66
N ASP A 164 15.02 4.33 5.87
CA ASP A 164 15.25 4.39 4.43
C ASP A 164 13.96 4.28 3.60
N PHE A 165 12.81 4.61 4.20
CA PHE A 165 11.53 4.46 3.54
C PHE A 165 11.37 5.41 2.35
N THR A 166 10.53 4.99 1.42
CA THR A 166 9.99 5.86 0.37
C THR A 166 8.48 5.81 0.46
N PHE A 167 7.88 6.96 0.72
CA PHE A 167 6.45 7.18 0.63
C PHE A 167 6.06 7.45 -0.83
N GLN A 168 4.96 6.86 -1.27
CA GLN A 168 4.38 7.10 -2.59
C GLN A 168 2.93 7.52 -2.45
N LEU A 169 2.56 8.61 -3.13
CA LEU A 169 1.19 9.08 -3.28
C LEU A 169 0.78 8.93 -4.74
N GLU A 170 -0.39 8.37 -4.99
CA GLU A 170 -0.97 8.17 -6.31
C GLU A 170 -2.40 8.71 -6.33
N VAL A 171 -2.73 9.60 -7.27
CA VAL A 171 -4.04 10.25 -7.39
C VAL A 171 -4.82 9.58 -8.50
N TYR A 172 -5.96 9.01 -8.16
CA TYR A 172 -6.83 8.31 -9.11
C TYR A 172 -8.10 9.10 -9.35
N SER A 173 -8.55 9.14 -10.61
CA SER A 173 -9.84 9.75 -10.95
C SER A 173 -10.66 8.94 -11.93
N HIS A 174 -11.98 9.12 -11.85
CA HIS A 174 -12.95 8.60 -12.80
C HIS A 174 -13.87 9.73 -13.21
N ILE A 175 -14.03 9.97 -14.51
CA ILE A 175 -14.99 10.96 -15.01
C ILE A 175 -16.43 10.42 -14.86
N LEU A 176 -17.28 11.19 -14.19
CA LEU A 176 -18.71 10.92 -14.12
C LEU A 176 -19.32 11.38 -15.44
N GLN A 177 -19.73 10.43 -16.28
CA GLN A 177 -20.45 10.77 -17.50
C GLN A 177 -21.81 11.36 -17.13
N ASP A 178 -22.04 12.64 -17.46
CA ASP A 178 -23.37 13.22 -17.57
C ASP A 178 -23.84 13.03 -19.03
N ASP A 179 -25.04 12.47 -19.23
CA ASP A 179 -25.70 12.16 -20.51
C ASP A 179 -25.83 13.38 -21.46
N LEU A 180 -24.75 13.77 -22.13
CA LEU A 180 -24.79 14.72 -23.27
C LEU A 180 -24.27 14.14 -24.58
N SER A 181 -23.98 12.84 -24.61
CA SER A 181 -23.69 12.09 -25.84
C SER A 181 -24.59 10.87 -26.00
N ILE A 182 -25.91 11.07 -26.05
CA ILE A 182 -26.85 10.07 -26.57
C ILE A 182 -26.70 10.04 -28.10
N ALA A 183 -25.60 9.48 -28.60
CA ALA A 183 -25.45 9.08 -30.00
C ALA A 183 -24.26 8.12 -30.19
N SER A 184 -24.24 7.00 -29.49
CA SER A 184 -23.55 5.84 -30.04
C SER A 184 -24.26 4.56 -29.64
N THR A 185 -24.64 3.78 -30.65
CA THR A 185 -25.38 2.53 -30.56
C THR A 185 -24.66 1.52 -29.67
N PRO A 186 -25.37 0.80 -28.77
CA PRO A 186 -24.75 -0.25 -27.97
C PRO A 186 -24.31 -1.39 -28.90
N ARG A 187 -22.99 -1.56 -29.08
CA ARG A 187 -22.44 -2.71 -29.80
C ARG A 187 -22.65 -3.97 -28.95
N LYS A 188 -23.57 -4.81 -29.41
CA LYS A 188 -23.87 -6.15 -28.88
C LYS A 188 -22.58 -6.96 -28.64
N ILE A 189 -22.24 -7.18 -27.38
CA ILE A 189 -21.16 -8.09 -26.98
C ILE A 189 -21.68 -9.53 -27.11
N LYS A 190 -21.15 -10.28 -28.08
CA LYS A 190 -21.39 -11.71 -28.24
C LYS A 190 -20.44 -12.46 -27.30
N LYS A 191 -20.94 -12.94 -26.16
CA LYS A 191 -20.15 -13.78 -25.23
C LYS A 191 -20.15 -15.23 -25.72
N THR A 192 -18.98 -15.77 -26.03
CA THR A 192 -18.73 -17.22 -26.01
C THR A 192 -17.33 -17.40 -25.43
N ILE A 193 -17.26 -17.86 -24.18
CA ILE A 193 -16.01 -18.20 -23.51
C ILE A 193 -16.12 -19.68 -23.16
N HIS A 194 -15.33 -20.50 -23.84
CA HIS A 194 -15.04 -21.87 -23.40
C HIS A 194 -13.84 -21.80 -22.46
N SER A 195 -14.02 -22.13 -21.18
CA SER A 195 -12.93 -22.29 -20.24
C SER A 195 -12.61 -23.78 -20.10
N SER A 196 -11.46 -24.22 -20.62
CA SER A 196 -10.88 -25.52 -20.28
C SER A 196 -9.95 -25.37 -19.09
N ILE A 197 -10.24 -26.16 -18.05
CA ILE A 197 -9.47 -26.30 -16.83
C ILE A 197 -8.14 -27.00 -17.14
N SER A 198 -7.01 -26.46 -16.70
CA SER A 198 -5.75 -27.21 -16.69
C SER A 198 -4.94 -26.90 -15.44
N ARG A 199 -4.78 -27.96 -14.63
CA ARG A 199 -3.96 -28.03 -13.43
C ARG A 199 -2.49 -28.12 -13.85
N THR A 200 -1.68 -27.09 -13.58
CA THR A 200 -0.23 -27.25 -13.38
C THR A 200 0.31 -26.16 -12.46
N VAL A 201 1.00 -26.59 -11.41
CA VAL A 201 1.44 -25.86 -10.23
C VAL A 201 2.71 -25.05 -10.53
N GLY A 202 2.80 -23.84 -9.97
CA GLY A 202 4.08 -23.19 -9.63
C GLY A 202 4.89 -22.59 -10.78
N LYS A 203 4.44 -21.43 -11.30
CA LYS A 203 5.21 -20.31 -11.92
C LYS A 203 4.33 -19.42 -12.82
N LYS A 204 3.17 -19.92 -13.27
CA LYS A 204 2.20 -19.15 -14.09
C LYS A 204 1.18 -18.32 -13.29
N LEU A 205 1.08 -18.50 -11.98
CA LEU A 205 0.08 -17.82 -11.16
C LEU A 205 0.29 -16.30 -11.11
N ALA A 206 1.54 -15.82 -11.01
CA ALA A 206 1.83 -14.38 -10.95
C ALA A 206 1.50 -13.64 -12.26
N ALA A 207 1.72 -14.28 -13.41
CA ALA A 207 1.38 -13.71 -14.72
C ALA A 207 -0.13 -13.78 -15.00
N SER A 208 -0.77 -14.89 -14.66
CA SER A 208 -2.22 -15.07 -14.83
C SER A 208 -3.04 -14.20 -13.85
N LEU A 209 -2.57 -14.03 -12.60
CA LEU A 209 -3.20 -13.13 -11.64
C LEU A 209 -3.01 -11.67 -12.05
N ARG A 210 -1.84 -11.27 -12.57
CA ARG A 210 -1.65 -9.91 -13.12
C ARG A 210 -2.63 -9.63 -14.27
N ASP A 211 -2.86 -10.61 -15.14
CA ASP A 211 -3.82 -10.46 -16.25
C ASP A 211 -5.27 -10.40 -15.75
N GLU A 212 -5.64 -11.19 -14.73
CA GLU A 212 -6.96 -11.08 -14.09
C GLU A 212 -7.15 -9.78 -13.29
N LEU A 213 -6.10 -9.32 -12.59
CA LEU A 213 -6.07 -8.05 -11.86
C LEU A 213 -6.27 -6.85 -12.80
N ASN A 214 -5.69 -6.95 -13.99
CA ASN A 214 -5.76 -5.93 -15.04
C ASN A 214 -6.94 -6.13 -16.00
N SER A 215 -7.77 -7.16 -15.81
CA SER A 215 -8.97 -7.37 -16.61
C SER A 215 -10.05 -6.36 -16.20
N GLY A 216 -9.84 -5.09 -16.57
CA GLY A 216 -10.66 -3.90 -16.28
C GLY A 216 -12.06 -3.93 -16.92
N LYS A 217 -12.76 -5.06 -16.81
CA LYS A 217 -14.07 -5.31 -17.41
C LYS A 217 -15.21 -5.26 -16.39
N ILE A 218 -14.94 -4.96 -15.12
CA ILE A 218 -15.95 -4.99 -14.05
C ILE A 218 -15.94 -3.66 -13.29
N GLY A 219 -16.96 -2.84 -13.52
CA GLY A 219 -17.17 -1.57 -12.83
C GLY A 219 -16.48 -0.36 -13.47
N PRO A 220 -16.66 0.83 -12.87
CA PRO A 220 -15.98 2.07 -13.24
C PRO A 220 -14.45 1.90 -13.23
N HIS A 221 -13.79 2.43 -14.25
CA HIS A 221 -12.34 2.42 -14.32
C HIS A 221 -11.78 3.73 -13.77
N PHE A 222 -10.95 3.65 -12.73
CA PHE A 222 -10.17 4.77 -12.23
C PHE A 222 -8.81 4.81 -12.92
N GLU A 223 -8.48 5.97 -13.46
CA GLU A 223 -7.21 6.24 -14.14
C GLU A 223 -6.26 7.00 -13.20
N LEU A 224 -4.96 6.69 -13.28
CA LEU A 224 -3.92 7.40 -12.53
C LEU A 224 -3.69 8.78 -13.15
N MET A 225 -3.89 9.84 -12.35
CA MET A 225 -3.78 11.24 -12.78
C MET A 225 -2.45 11.88 -12.40
N ALA A 226 -1.91 11.50 -11.24
CA ALA A 226 -0.66 12.07 -10.75
C ALA A 226 0.00 11.15 -9.72
N SER A 227 1.30 11.33 -9.52
CA SER A 227 2.05 10.65 -8.46
C SER A 227 3.08 11.56 -7.80
N ALA A 228 3.44 11.25 -6.55
CA ALA A 228 4.54 11.89 -5.83
C ALA A 228 5.30 10.88 -4.98
N ARG A 229 6.53 11.25 -4.61
CA ARG A 229 7.40 10.45 -3.73
C ARG A 229 7.98 11.36 -2.66
N LEU A 230 7.90 10.93 -1.41
CA LEU A 230 8.51 11.61 -0.26
C LEU A 230 9.42 10.62 0.48
N THR A 231 10.44 11.12 1.16
CA THR A 231 11.41 10.33 1.94
C THR A 231 11.50 10.83 3.38
N LEU A 232 12.48 10.33 4.13
CA LEU A 232 12.77 10.82 5.47
C LEU A 232 13.10 12.33 5.49
N ASP A 233 13.71 12.87 4.43
CA ASP A 233 14.11 14.29 4.37
C ASP A 233 12.90 15.23 4.30
N ASP A 234 11.74 14.71 3.88
CA ASP A 234 10.49 15.46 3.80
C ASP A 234 9.70 15.46 5.12
N VAL A 235 10.16 14.70 6.13
CA VAL A 235 9.47 14.58 7.42
C VAL A 235 9.55 15.89 8.21
N HIS A 236 8.40 16.43 8.58
CA HIS A 236 8.31 17.65 9.36
C HIS A 236 7.00 17.75 10.17
N ASP A 237 7.05 18.47 11.29
CA ASP A 237 5.89 18.78 12.13
C ASP A 237 4.85 19.72 11.48
N ASN A 238 5.22 20.41 10.40
CA ASN A 238 4.39 21.42 9.73
C ASN A 238 3.92 20.89 8.36
N ILE A 239 2.82 21.47 7.86
CA ILE A 239 2.34 21.22 6.51
C ILE A 239 3.29 21.87 5.50
N HIS A 240 3.68 21.11 4.47
CA HIS A 240 4.53 21.57 3.38
C HIS A 240 3.85 21.34 2.03
N THR A 241 4.32 22.05 1.01
CA THR A 241 3.89 21.91 -0.38
C THR A 241 4.94 21.14 -1.17
N TYR A 242 4.49 20.17 -1.94
CA TYR A 242 5.33 19.28 -2.73
C TYR A 242 4.79 19.19 -4.17
N ASP A 243 5.68 18.82 -5.10
CA ASP A 243 5.33 18.67 -6.51
C ASP A 243 4.59 17.35 -6.77
N LEU A 244 3.55 17.43 -7.62
CA LEU A 244 2.87 16.27 -8.21
C LEU A 244 3.40 16.05 -9.63
N LYS A 245 3.92 14.85 -9.89
CA LYS A 245 4.17 14.40 -11.25
C LYS A 245 2.84 14.05 -11.91
N LEU A 246 2.39 14.89 -12.82
CA LEU A 246 1.15 14.66 -13.58
C LEU A 246 1.36 13.54 -14.61
N GLU A 247 0.39 12.64 -14.68
CA GLU A 247 0.33 11.58 -15.69
C GLU A 247 -0.60 12.01 -16.83
N SER A 248 -0.32 11.54 -18.05
CA SER A 248 -1.15 11.83 -19.22
C SER A 248 -2.20 10.73 -19.38
N PRO A 249 -3.51 11.01 -19.17
CA PRO A 249 -4.54 10.01 -19.39
C PRO A 249 -4.67 9.67 -20.88
N GLU A 250 -5.10 8.45 -21.19
CA GLU A 250 -5.33 8.02 -22.57
C GLU A 250 -6.36 8.92 -23.27
N VAL A 251 -7.39 9.32 -22.52
CA VAL A 251 -8.44 10.22 -22.99
C VAL A 251 -8.27 11.59 -22.34
N ARG A 252 -7.85 12.59 -23.14
CA ARG A 252 -7.61 13.96 -22.65
C ARG A 252 -8.80 14.61 -21.93
N SER A 253 -10.04 14.26 -22.26
CA SER A 253 -11.21 14.80 -21.55
C SER A 253 -11.33 14.29 -20.12
N HIS A 254 -10.71 13.15 -19.78
CA HIS A 254 -10.70 12.57 -18.43
C HIS A 254 -9.66 13.23 -17.53
N GLN A 255 -8.84 14.15 -18.06
CA GLN A 255 -7.80 14.81 -17.28
C GLN A 255 -8.43 15.66 -16.17
N LEU A 256 -8.13 15.27 -14.93
CA LEU A 256 -8.42 16.04 -13.73
C LEU A 256 -7.57 17.32 -13.73
N PRO A 257 -8.16 18.51 -13.51
CA PRO A 257 -7.45 19.79 -13.59
C PRO A 257 -6.59 20.04 -12.34
N LEU A 258 -5.60 19.19 -12.08
CA LEU A 258 -4.64 19.36 -10.98
C LEU A 258 -3.70 20.53 -11.28
N PHE A 259 -3.44 21.37 -10.28
CA PHE A 259 -2.49 22.49 -10.40
C PHE A 259 -1.02 22.03 -10.54
N GLY A 260 -0.70 20.81 -10.07
CA GLY A 260 0.66 20.25 -10.13
C GLY A 260 1.38 20.24 -8.78
N HIS A 261 0.72 20.62 -7.70
CA HIS A 261 1.25 20.52 -6.34
C HIS A 261 0.23 19.91 -5.39
N PHE A 262 0.71 19.43 -4.26
CA PHE A 262 -0.12 19.02 -3.13
C PHE A 262 0.49 19.51 -1.83
N CYS A 263 -0.35 19.67 -0.81
CA CYS A 263 0.06 19.97 0.54
C CYS A 263 -0.23 18.76 1.41
N CYS A 264 0.70 18.43 2.30
CA CYS A 264 0.45 17.49 3.38
C CYS A 264 1.42 17.73 4.54
N ARG A 265 1.15 17.07 5.66
CA ARG A 265 2.11 16.87 6.73
C ARG A 265 2.50 15.40 6.76
N ILE A 266 3.78 15.11 6.61
CA ILE A 266 4.36 13.80 6.85
C ILE A 266 5.22 13.86 8.12
N ALA A 267 4.76 13.23 9.19
CA ALA A 267 5.43 13.23 10.49
C ALA A 267 5.94 11.83 10.82
N ALA A 268 7.08 11.71 11.49
CA ALA A 268 7.61 10.42 11.93
C ALA A 268 7.90 10.42 13.42
N GLN A 269 7.51 9.36 14.11
CA GLN A 269 7.84 9.11 15.50
C GLN A 269 8.66 7.80 15.60
N PRO A 270 9.97 7.88 15.84
CA PRO A 270 10.79 6.71 16.10
C PRO A 270 10.29 5.93 17.32
N ASP A 271 10.28 4.59 17.23
CA ASP A 271 9.83 3.71 18.30
C ASP A 271 10.70 3.87 19.56
N CYS A 272 11.98 4.22 19.40
CA CYS A 272 12.90 4.52 20.50
C CYS A 272 12.49 5.70 21.37
N MET A 273 11.60 6.58 20.89
CA MET A 273 11.07 7.71 21.67
C MET A 273 10.03 7.27 22.70
N GLY A 274 9.25 6.23 22.39
CA GLY A 274 8.10 5.81 23.20
C GLY A 274 8.41 4.73 24.23
N GLY A 275 9.48 3.94 24.03
CA GLY A 275 9.80 2.80 24.88
C GLY A 275 11.30 2.61 25.12
N GLU A 276 11.62 1.85 26.16
CA GLU A 276 12.99 1.43 26.47
C GLU A 276 13.57 0.63 25.28
N VAL A 277 14.66 1.14 24.71
CA VAL A 277 15.40 0.49 23.61
C VAL A 277 16.31 -0.60 24.15
N ALA A 278 16.95 -0.30 25.29
CA ALA A 278 17.84 -1.20 25.99
C ALA A 278 17.89 -0.78 27.46
N GLY A 279 18.02 -1.76 28.35
CA GLY A 279 18.30 -1.50 29.74
C GLY A 279 18.77 -2.74 30.48
N GLY A 280 19.41 -2.49 31.61
CA GLY A 280 20.06 -3.52 32.41
C GLY A 280 21.31 -3.02 33.12
N PRO A 281 22.10 -3.93 33.71
CA PRO A 281 23.33 -3.56 34.39
C PRO A 281 24.41 -3.16 33.38
N LEU A 282 24.99 -1.97 33.59
CA LEU A 282 26.21 -1.50 32.94
C LEU A 282 27.40 -1.86 33.83
N TRP A 283 28.28 -2.69 33.27
CA TRP A 283 29.59 -2.98 33.83
C TRP A 283 30.59 -1.99 33.23
N ALA A 284 31.10 -1.07 34.05
CA ALA A 284 32.18 -0.18 33.64
C ALA A 284 33.54 -0.85 33.87
N TRP A 285 34.52 -0.54 33.04
CA TRP A 285 35.89 -1.03 33.22
C TRP A 285 36.61 -0.14 34.24
N GLY A 286 37.07 -0.71 35.36
CA GLY A 286 37.76 0.02 36.46
C GLY A 286 37.04 -0.08 37.81
N ASP A 287 37.40 0.80 38.77
CA ASP A 287 36.82 0.88 40.13
C ASP A 287 35.40 1.50 40.19
N ILE A 288 34.70 1.54 39.05
CA ILE A 288 33.37 2.14 38.97
C ILE A 288 32.34 1.08 39.38
N GLN A 289 31.52 1.41 40.38
CA GLN A 289 30.44 0.52 40.84
C GLN A 289 29.48 0.17 39.69
N PRO A 290 29.00 -1.07 39.61
CA PRO A 290 28.02 -1.47 38.60
C PRO A 290 26.78 -0.58 38.72
N ALA A 291 26.39 0.03 37.61
CA ALA A 291 25.22 0.90 37.53
C ALA A 291 24.12 0.20 36.72
N TRP A 292 22.88 0.59 36.93
CA TRP A 292 21.76 0.22 36.07
C TRP A 292 21.53 1.33 35.05
N ALA A 293 21.19 0.96 33.84
CA ALA A 293 20.97 1.92 32.77
C ALA A 293 19.71 1.62 31.96
N ARG A 294 19.15 2.68 31.39
CA ARG A 294 18.02 2.65 30.45
C ARG A 294 18.32 3.63 29.33
N LEU A 295 18.22 3.16 28.10
CA LEU A 295 18.28 3.98 26.90
C LEU A 295 16.87 4.17 26.34
N GLN A 296 16.38 5.40 26.37
CA GLN A 296 15.05 5.77 25.85
C GLN A 296 15.07 7.21 25.32
N GLY A 297 14.49 7.44 24.15
CA GLY A 297 14.32 8.78 23.57
C GLY A 297 15.63 9.56 23.45
N PHE A 298 16.69 8.90 22.99
CA PHE A 298 18.05 9.44 22.90
C PHE A 298 18.66 9.89 24.24
N ASN A 299 18.05 9.50 25.37
CA ASN A 299 18.55 9.75 26.71
C ASN A 299 19.04 8.45 27.35
N LEU A 300 20.22 8.53 27.96
CA LEU A 300 20.75 7.48 28.82
C LEU A 300 20.49 7.88 30.28
N GLN A 301 19.66 7.11 30.97
CA GLN A 301 19.40 7.25 32.40
C GLN A 301 20.21 6.22 33.17
N LEU A 302 20.75 6.61 34.32
CA LEU A 302 21.63 5.79 35.15
C LEU A 302 21.14 5.76 36.60
N TRP A 303 21.22 4.59 37.22
CA TRP A 303 20.86 4.36 38.61
C TRP A 303 21.95 3.57 39.33
N ALA A 304 22.16 3.88 40.62
CA ALA A 304 23.14 3.18 41.44
C ALA A 304 22.65 1.82 41.96
N SER A 305 21.33 1.57 41.98
CA SER A 305 20.76 0.34 42.51
C SER A 305 19.63 -0.20 41.63
N ARG A 306 19.34 -1.49 41.75
CA ARG A 306 18.28 -2.14 40.97
C ARG A 306 16.89 -1.67 41.41
N GLU A 307 16.72 -1.41 42.70
CA GLU A 307 15.45 -1.00 43.29
C GLU A 307 14.98 0.34 42.74
N THR A 308 15.92 1.28 42.54
CA THR A 308 15.62 2.60 41.98
C THR A 308 15.39 2.58 40.46
N TRP A 309 15.92 1.58 39.75
CA TRP A 309 15.70 1.38 38.31
C TRP A 309 14.33 0.76 37.98
N LEU A 310 13.78 -0.06 38.89
CA LEU A 310 12.49 -0.74 38.71
C LEU A 310 11.27 0.14 39.05
N GLN A 311 11.48 1.33 39.61
CA GLN A 311 10.45 2.35 39.88
C GLN A 311 10.18 3.19 38.63
#